data_AF-A0A2N1GBF9-F1
#
_entry.id   AF-A0A2N1GBF9-F1
#
_cell.length_a   1.000
_cell.length_b   1.000
_cell.length_c   1.000
_cell.angle_alpha   90.00
_cell.angle_beta   90.00
_cell.angle_gamma   90.00
#
_symmetry.space_group_name_H-M   'P 1'
#
loop_
_entity.id
_entity.type
_entity.pdbx_description
1 polymer ?
#
loop_
_entity_poly.entity_id
_entity_poly.type
_entity_poly.pdbx_seq_one_letter_code
_entity_poly.pdbx_strand_id
1 'polypeptide(L)'
;MSTANTQSFDFNGLEQGKDKNLTLQFIVNQVEKGSGKSVFELKKYYSEDALFFIALRYVTTTKKALCTALNIPIEGGCRYKRSFEKNGTLVQSIDEVVCPFTKHFAHEISTNPQEFERLLKTKSRQLNLFE
;
A
#
# COMPACT_ATOMS: atom_id res chain seq x y z
N MET A 1 -3.13 14.24 -22.14
CA MET A 1 -2.56 14.54 -20.81
C MET A 1 -3.55 14.01 -19.77
N SER A 2 -3.29 12.84 -19.21
CA SER A 2 -4.22 12.17 -18.30
C SER A 2 -3.77 12.41 -16.86
N THR A 3 -4.55 13.17 -16.11
CA THR A 3 -4.35 13.43 -14.68
C THR A 3 -4.74 12.18 -13.88
N ALA A 4 -3.76 11.45 -13.36
CA ALA A 4 -3.99 10.38 -12.40
C ALA A 4 -4.41 11.00 -11.07
N ASN A 5 -5.71 10.89 -10.76
CA ASN A 5 -6.33 11.41 -9.56
C ASN A 5 -6.11 10.38 -8.43
N THR A 6 -5.02 10.53 -7.65
CA THR A 6 -4.77 9.66 -6.49
C THR A 6 -5.71 10.06 -5.36
N GLN A 7 -6.84 9.36 -5.25
CA GLN A 7 -7.78 9.54 -4.14
C GLN A 7 -7.21 8.86 -2.87
N SER A 8 -6.78 9.66 -1.90
CA SER A 8 -6.56 9.22 -0.53
C SER A 8 -7.91 9.10 0.19
N PHE A 9 -8.29 7.91 0.63
CA PHE A 9 -9.55 7.66 1.33
C PHE A 9 -9.36 7.62 2.86
N ASP A 10 -10.05 8.52 3.56
CA ASP A 10 -10.19 8.49 5.02
C ASP A 10 -11.30 7.49 5.40
N PHE A 11 -10.92 6.38 6.06
CA PHE A 11 -11.82 5.32 6.52
C PHE A 11 -12.40 5.63 7.90
N ASN A 12 -13.33 6.59 8.00
CA ASN A 12 -14.14 6.77 9.20
C ASN A 12 -15.41 5.91 9.13
N GLY A 13 -15.28 4.68 9.63
CA GLY A 13 -16.29 3.78 10.19
C GLY A 13 -17.59 3.54 9.43
N LEU A 14 -17.79 2.31 8.92
CA LEU A 14 -19.10 1.61 8.83
C LEU A 14 -18.93 0.17 8.26
N GLU A 15 -19.30 -0.85 9.05
CA GLU A 15 -19.42 -2.29 8.67
C GLU A 15 -18.12 -3.09 8.42
N GLN A 16 -17.50 -3.49 9.54
CA GLN A 16 -16.17 -4.12 9.70
C GLN A 16 -15.87 -5.41 8.90
N GLY A 17 -16.87 -6.09 8.33
CA GLY A 17 -16.70 -7.28 7.48
C GLY A 17 -16.75 -6.96 5.98
N LYS A 18 -17.62 -6.03 5.58
CA LYS A 18 -17.68 -5.53 4.21
C LYS A 18 -16.47 -4.66 3.91
N ASP A 19 -16.05 -3.83 4.85
CA ASP A 19 -14.89 -2.93 4.70
C ASP A 19 -13.60 -3.67 4.35
N LYS A 20 -13.36 -4.85 4.95
CA LYS A 20 -12.15 -5.65 4.66
C LYS A 20 -12.16 -6.17 3.24
N ASN A 21 -13.27 -6.77 2.81
CA ASN A 21 -13.40 -7.28 1.45
C ASN A 21 -13.37 -6.16 0.41
N LEU A 22 -13.99 -5.01 0.70
CA LEU A 22 -13.91 -3.83 -0.15
C LEU A 22 -12.48 -3.32 -0.27
N THR A 23 -11.71 -3.32 0.82
CA THR A 23 -10.29 -2.96 0.81
C THR A 23 -9.47 -3.93 -0.05
N LEU A 24 -9.68 -5.24 0.09
CA LEU A 24 -9.00 -6.26 -0.72
C LEU A 24 -9.33 -6.10 -2.20
N GLN A 25 -10.62 -5.96 -2.52
CA GLN A 25 -11.08 -5.76 -3.89
C GLN A 25 -10.55 -4.46 -4.47
N PHE A 26 -10.49 -3.38 -3.70
CA PHE A 26 -9.88 -2.13 -4.13
C PHE A 26 -8.41 -2.31 -4.49
N ILE A 27 -7.63 -2.97 -3.63
CA ILE A 27 -6.22 -3.25 -3.89
C ILE A 27 -6.05 -4.06 -5.18
N VAL A 28 -6.81 -5.15 -5.32
CA VAL A 28 -6.79 -6.00 -6.53
C VAL A 28 -7.15 -5.17 -7.76
N ASN A 29 -8.25 -4.43 -7.72
CA ASN A 29 -8.71 -3.61 -8.83
C ASN A 29 -7.69 -2.54 -9.24
N GLN A 30 -6.99 -1.90 -8.29
CA GLN A 30 -5.95 -0.91 -8.60
C GLN A 30 -4.74 -1.57 -9.27
N VAL A 31 -4.32 -2.74 -8.79
CA VAL A 31 -3.21 -3.48 -9.38
C VAL A 31 -3.56 -3.96 -10.79
N GLU A 32 -4.77 -4.46 -11.01
CA GLU A 32 -5.21 -4.91 -12.34
C GLU A 32 -5.35 -3.74 -13.32
N LYS A 33 -5.95 -2.62 -12.89
CA LYS A 33 -6.04 -1.40 -13.70
C LYS A 33 -4.67 -0.82 -14.04
N GLY A 34 -3.74 -0.80 -13.09
CA GLY A 34 -2.40 -0.26 -13.27
C GLY A 34 -1.51 -1.13 -14.17
N SER A 35 -1.66 -2.46 -14.07
CA SER A 35 -0.85 -3.42 -14.83
C SER A 35 -1.46 -3.82 -16.18
N GLY A 36 -2.77 -3.62 -16.36
CA GLY A 36 -3.52 -4.07 -17.54
C GLY A 36 -3.68 -5.58 -17.63
N LYS A 37 -3.37 -6.33 -16.56
CA LYS A 37 -3.46 -7.80 -16.49
C LYS A 37 -4.20 -8.22 -15.24
N SER A 38 -4.81 -9.40 -15.26
CA SER A 38 -5.43 -9.95 -14.06
C SER A 38 -4.38 -10.33 -13.01
N VAL A 39 -4.73 -10.29 -11.71
CA VAL A 39 -3.81 -10.74 -10.64
C VAL A 39 -3.38 -12.19 -10.84
N PHE A 40 -4.27 -13.03 -11.39
CA PHE A 40 -3.95 -14.43 -11.69
C PHE A 40 -2.84 -14.56 -12.74
N GLU A 41 -2.91 -13.75 -13.81
CA GLU A 41 -1.84 -13.71 -14.82
C GLU A 41 -0.55 -13.15 -14.23
N LEU A 42 -0.63 -12.07 -13.45
CA LEU A 42 0.56 -11.49 -12.82
C LEU A 42 1.32 -12.50 -11.96
N LYS A 43 0.61 -13.35 -11.20
CA LYS A 43 1.22 -14.44 -10.42
C LYS A 43 1.90 -15.51 -11.27
N LYS A 44 1.47 -15.71 -12.51
CA LYS A 44 2.07 -16.66 -13.43
C LYS A 44 3.35 -16.11 -14.07
N TYR A 45 3.38 -14.80 -14.33
CA TYR A 45 4.49 -14.14 -15.02
C TYR A 45 5.60 -13.67 -14.07
N TYR A 46 5.26 -13.26 -12.86
CA TYR A 46 6.20 -12.67 -11.91
C TYR A 46 6.41 -13.57 -10.70
N SER A 47 7.64 -13.56 -10.18
CA SER A 47 7.94 -14.07 -8.84
C SER A 47 7.24 -13.24 -7.76
N GLU A 48 7.08 -13.82 -6.56
CA GLU A 48 6.35 -13.15 -5.48
C GLU A 48 6.94 -11.80 -5.06
N ASP A 49 8.27 -11.68 -5.08
CA ASP A 49 9.01 -10.45 -4.75
C ASP A 49 8.78 -9.36 -5.79
N ALA A 50 8.85 -9.72 -7.08
CA ALA A 50 8.56 -8.82 -8.19
C ALA A 50 7.10 -8.39 -8.20
N LEU A 51 6.17 -9.33 -7.92
CA LEU A 51 4.75 -9.03 -7.79
C LEU A 51 4.49 -8.05 -6.64
N PHE A 52 5.13 -8.27 -5.48
CA PHE A 52 5.05 -7.37 -4.34
C PHE A 52 5.52 -5.95 -4.69
N PHE A 53 6.65 -5.85 -5.40
CA PHE A 53 7.21 -4.57 -5.82
C PHE A 53 6.32 -3.84 -6.84
N ILE A 54 5.83 -4.55 -7.86
CA ILE A 54 4.99 -3.99 -8.92
C ILE A 54 3.64 -3.55 -8.34
N ALA A 55 3.04 -4.35 -7.46
CA ALA A 55 1.76 -4.00 -6.87
C ALA A 55 1.85 -2.68 -6.08
N LEU A 56 2.90 -2.50 -5.27
CA LEU A 56 3.15 -1.29 -4.50
C LEU A 56 3.41 -0.03 -5.35
N ARG A 57 3.63 -0.19 -6.65
CA ARG A 57 3.78 0.94 -7.57
C ARG A 57 2.43 1.55 -7.93
N TYR A 58 1.37 0.74 -7.88
CA TYR A 58 0.02 1.16 -8.25
C TYR A 58 -0.86 1.45 -7.04
N VAL A 59 -0.53 0.88 -5.88
CA VAL A 59 -1.30 1.09 -4.65
C VAL A 59 -0.38 1.32 -3.45
N THR A 60 -0.71 2.35 -2.68
CA THR A 60 -0.08 2.64 -1.40
C THR A 60 -0.97 2.08 -0.28
N THR A 61 -0.45 1.15 0.51
CA THR A 61 -1.24 0.48 1.55
C THR A 61 -0.35 -0.16 2.61
N THR A 62 -0.94 -0.76 3.64
CA THR A 62 -0.20 -1.50 4.67
C THR A 62 0.26 -2.86 4.14
N LYS A 63 1.44 -3.33 4.59
CA LYS A 63 1.99 -4.64 4.23
C LYS A 63 0.99 -5.79 4.37
N LYS A 64 0.25 -5.81 5.49
CA LYS A 64 -0.71 -6.88 5.79
C LYS A 64 -1.85 -6.89 4.77
N ALA A 65 -2.39 -5.72 4.43
CA ALA A 65 -3.46 -5.59 3.45
C ALA A 65 -3.02 -6.09 2.07
N LEU A 66 -1.85 -5.67 1.61
CA LEU A 66 -1.31 -6.10 0.32
C LEU A 66 -1.06 -7.61 0.25
N CYS A 67 -0.38 -8.17 1.25
CA CYS A 67 -0.11 -9.61 1.32
C CYS A 67 -1.41 -10.43 1.31
N THR A 68 -2.45 -9.94 2.02
CA THR A 68 -3.75 -10.60 2.06
C THR A 68 -4.46 -10.51 0.72
N ALA A 69 -4.42 -9.35 0.04
CA ALA A 69 -5.07 -9.13 -1.25
C ALA A 69 -4.44 -9.98 -2.36
N LEU A 70 -3.12 -10.07 -2.37
CA LEU A 70 -2.38 -10.82 -3.39
C LEU A 70 -2.12 -12.28 -3.00
N ASN A 71 -2.60 -12.73 -1.84
CA ASN A 71 -2.31 -14.07 -1.30
C ASN A 71 -0.80 -14.39 -1.29
N ILE A 72 0.02 -13.43 -0.83
CA ILE A 72 1.47 -13.58 -0.65
C ILE A 72 1.72 -13.96 0.82
N PRO A 73 2.61 -14.94 1.11
CA PRO A 73 2.93 -15.30 2.48
C PRO A 73 3.47 -14.10 3.26
N ILE A 74 2.94 -13.88 4.46
CA ILE A 74 3.24 -12.71 5.29
C ILE A 74 4.72 -12.62 5.65
N GLU A 75 5.36 -13.77 5.89
CA GLU A 75 6.79 -13.90 6.16
C GLU A 75 7.64 -13.48 4.96
N GLY A 76 7.24 -13.93 3.75
CA GLY A 76 7.84 -13.49 2.50
C GLY A 76 7.73 -11.99 2.32
N GLY A 77 6.53 -11.43 2.55
CA GLY A 77 6.30 -9.99 2.49
C GLY A 77 7.17 -9.17 3.46
N CYS A 78 7.46 -9.67 4.67
CA CYS A 78 8.40 -9.03 5.60
C CYS A 78 9.82 -8.99 5.03
N ARG A 79 10.26 -10.11 4.42
CA ARG A 79 11.58 -10.23 3.80
C ARG A 79 11.72 -9.31 2.59
N TYR A 80 10.71 -9.27 1.72
CA TYR A 80 10.71 -8.43 0.52
C TYR A 80 10.71 -6.95 0.87
N LYS A 81 9.85 -6.51 1.82
CA LYS A 81 9.85 -5.13 2.36
C LYS A 81 11.25 -4.71 2.78
N ARG A 82 11.89 -5.49 3.66
CA ARG A 82 13.22 -5.16 4.19
C ARG A 82 14.28 -5.07 3.09
N SER A 83 14.20 -5.93 2.07
CA SER A 83 15.13 -5.90 0.93
C SER A 83 14.97 -4.62 0.12
N PHE A 84 13.73 -4.23 -0.20
CA PHE A 84 13.45 -3.04 -0.98
C PHE A 84 13.72 -1.73 -0.22
N GLU A 85 13.55 -1.72 1.10
CA GLU A 85 13.94 -0.59 1.95
C GLU A 85 15.45 -0.37 1.95
N LYS A 86 16.22 -1.45 2.08
CA LYS A 86 17.70 -1.39 2.00
C LYS A 86 18.17 -0.87 0.64
N ASN A 87 17.45 -1.21 -0.42
CA ASN A 87 17.75 -0.77 -1.77
C ASN A 87 17.24 0.66 -2.07
N GLY A 88 16.51 1.29 -1.14
CA GLY A 88 15.91 2.62 -1.34
C GLY A 88 14.78 2.66 -2.37
N THR A 89 14.25 1.51 -2.77
CA THR A 89 13.20 1.41 -3.81
C THR A 89 11.79 1.35 -3.22
N LEU A 90 11.68 1.26 -1.89
CA LEU A 90 10.42 1.27 -1.15
C LEU A 90 10.53 2.25 0.01
N VAL A 91 9.50 3.08 0.16
CA VAL A 91 9.39 4.04 1.27
C VAL A 91 8.18 3.69 2.13
N GLN A 92 8.32 3.87 3.44
CA GLN A 92 7.24 3.76 4.41
C GLN A 92 6.81 5.16 4.87
N SER A 93 5.52 5.34 5.16
CA SER A 93 4.99 6.59 5.72
C SER A 93 5.62 6.90 7.07
N ILE A 94 5.79 8.18 7.38
CA ILE A 94 6.15 8.62 8.75
C ILE A 94 4.96 8.40 9.68
N ASP A 95 3.79 8.85 9.26
CA ASP A 95 2.56 8.70 10.03
C ASP A 95 2.05 7.26 9.97
N GLU A 96 1.58 6.76 11.11
CA GLU A 96 0.93 5.45 11.19
C GLU A 96 -0.56 5.57 10.86
N VAL A 97 -1.08 4.59 10.12
CA VAL A 97 -2.49 4.46 9.78
C VAL A 97 -3.05 3.20 10.44
N VAL A 98 -4.31 3.24 10.87
CA VAL A 98 -4.97 2.07 11.43
C VAL A 98 -5.17 1.03 10.33
N CYS A 99 -4.51 -0.13 10.46
CA CYS A 99 -4.66 -1.22 9.51
C CYS A 99 -6.09 -1.80 9.59
N PRO A 100 -6.83 -1.93 8.47
CA PRO A 100 -8.20 -2.44 8.49
C PRO A 100 -8.28 -3.92 8.92
N PHE A 101 -7.20 -4.68 8.79
CA PHE A 101 -7.16 -6.11 9.13
C PHE A 101 -6.83 -6.35 10.60
N THR A 102 -5.76 -5.73 11.09
CA THR A 102 -5.24 -5.95 12.44
C THR A 102 -5.76 -4.95 13.45
N LYS A 103 -6.36 -3.83 13.01
CA LYS A 103 -6.77 -2.68 13.86
C LYS A 103 -5.62 -2.04 14.64
N HIS A 104 -4.39 -2.44 14.36
CA HIS A 104 -3.19 -1.86 14.91
C HIS A 104 -2.66 -0.79 13.96
N PHE A 105 -1.98 0.19 14.54
CA PHE A 105 -1.23 1.18 13.80
C PHE A 105 -0.14 0.51 12.95
N ALA A 106 -0.05 0.93 11.69
CA ALA A 106 0.90 0.41 10.74
C ALA A 106 1.26 1.50 9.72
N HIS A 107 2.50 1.48 9.24
CA HIS A 107 2.92 2.37 8.17
C HIS A 107 2.38 1.90 6.81
N GLU A 108 1.97 2.86 6.00
CA GLU A 108 1.72 2.65 4.58
C GLU A 108 3.05 2.51 3.86
N ILE A 109 3.09 1.65 2.85
CA ILE A 109 4.27 1.42 2.03
C ILE A 109 3.93 1.65 0.56
N SER A 110 4.90 2.15 -0.19
CA SER A 110 4.80 2.35 -1.64
C SER A 110 6.16 2.19 -2.31
N THR A 111 6.14 1.78 -3.57
CA THR A 111 7.31 1.78 -4.47
C THR A 111 7.15 2.81 -5.59
N ASN A 112 6.07 3.61 -5.55
CA ASN A 112 5.85 4.70 -6.51
C ASN A 112 6.64 5.95 -6.09
N PRO A 113 7.60 6.43 -6.90
CA PRO A 113 8.37 7.63 -6.58
C PRO A 113 7.51 8.88 -6.37
N GLN A 114 6.35 8.96 -7.04
CA GLN A 114 5.43 10.10 -6.90
C GLN A 114 4.79 10.16 -5.51
N GLU A 115 4.66 9.01 -4.84
CA GLU A 115 4.07 8.92 -3.51
C GLU A 115 5.12 9.11 -2.41
N PHE A 116 6.41 9.04 -2.72
CA PHE A 116 7.48 9.12 -1.72
C PHE A 116 7.45 10.45 -0.98
N GLU A 117 7.30 11.55 -1.70
CA GLU A 117 7.23 12.87 -1.07
C GLU A 117 6.03 13.00 -0.15
N ARG A 118 4.89 12.39 -0.49
CA ARG A 118 3.69 12.37 0.36
C ARG A 118 3.92 11.56 1.63
N LEU A 119 4.53 10.38 1.50
CA LEU A 119 4.76 9.46 2.63
C LEU A 119 5.79 9.99 3.62
N LEU A 120 6.77 10.76 3.14
CA LEU A 120 7.80 11.39 3.95
C LEU A 120 7.38 12.72 4.58
N LYS A 121 6.17 13.23 4.30
CA LYS A 121 5.63 14.43 4.95
C LYS A 121 4.75 14.03 6.12
N THR A 122 5.11 14.48 7.32
CA THR A 122 4.27 14.31 8.52
C THR A 122 3.07 15.26 8.45
N LYS A 123 1.90 14.79 8.87
CA LYS A 123 0.69 15.61 9.00
C LYS A 123 0.74 16.62 10.15
N SER A 124 1.72 16.50 11.07
CA SER A 124 1.87 17.43 12.18
C SER A 124 2.29 18.81 11.68
N ARG A 125 1.35 19.76 11.71
CA ARG A 125 1.64 21.19 11.56
C ARG A 125 2.39 21.66 12.80
N GLN A 126 3.71 21.45 12.84
CA GLN A 126 4.58 21.95 13.91
C GLN A 126 4.58 23.48 14.05
N LEU A 127 3.95 24.21 13.12
CA LEU A 127 3.77 25.67 13.18
C LEU A 127 2.84 26.14 14.30
N ASN A 128 2.06 25.25 14.94
CA ASN A 128 1.14 25.63 16.02
C ASN A 128 1.71 25.39 17.43
N LEU A 129 3.01 25.11 17.57
CA LEU A 129 3.62 24.83 18.88
C LEU A 129 4.01 26.09 19.68
N PHE A 130 3.92 27.28 19.08
CA PHE A 130 4.42 28.54 19.65
C PHE A 130 3.38 29.68 19.70
N GLU A 131 2.08 29.39 19.68
CA GLU A 131 1.03 30.37 20.02
C GLU A 131 0.71 30.39 21.51
#